data_AF-A0A5C6N2Y6-F1
#
_entry.id   AF-A0A5C6N2Y6-F1
#
_cell.length_a   1.000
_cell.length_b   1.000
_cell.length_c   1.000
_cell.angle_alpha   90.00
_cell.angle_beta   90.00
_cell.angle_gamma   90.00
#
_symmetry.space_group_name_H-M   'P 1'
#
loop_
_entity.id
_entity.type
_entity.pdbx_description
1 polymer ?
#
loop_
_entity_poly.entity_id
_entity_poly.type
_entity_poly.pdbx_seq_one_letter_code
_entity_poly.pdbx_strand_id
1 'polypeptide(L)'
;MNATRCVWILSIIICVARGHVGNDIGQNQKEQDTSADNSTESLSLVTAANREFAFRLYRSLAANPDSQGKNIFFSPVSVSVALAALAVGARGETHRQLFRGLAFNSTWLSQTDVDQAFQSLFEKTKKASNEVTSEGTAVFMDNLFKPQPEFLDTLKKSYFADGFNVDFTKSSESANTINKYVEEKTSGKIDKLVESLDPQQS
;
A
#
# COMPACT_ATOMS: atom_id res chain seq x y z
N MET A 1 -28.11 -15.81 1.80
CA MET A 1 -27.57 -14.51 2.21
C MET A 1 -26.06 -14.63 2.21
N ASN A 2 -25.38 -13.98 1.27
CA ASN A 2 -23.91 -14.03 1.19
C ASN A 2 -23.36 -12.94 2.12
N ALA A 3 -22.77 -13.35 3.24
CA ALA A 3 -22.06 -12.46 4.15
C ALA A 3 -20.84 -11.87 3.41
N THR A 4 -20.87 -10.58 3.13
CA THR A 4 -19.73 -9.84 2.57
C THR A 4 -18.73 -9.66 3.70
N ARG A 5 -17.61 -10.39 3.64
CA ARG A 5 -16.55 -10.33 4.65
C ARG A 5 -15.69 -9.08 4.44
N CYS A 6 -15.51 -8.27 5.47
CA CYS A 6 -14.77 -7.01 5.38
C CYS A 6 -13.26 -7.23 5.51
N VAL A 7 -12.51 -6.57 4.63
CA VAL A 7 -11.05 -6.45 4.71
C VAL A 7 -10.72 -4.97 4.58
N TRP A 8 -10.06 -4.40 5.59
CA TRP A 8 -9.56 -3.03 5.55
C TRP A 8 -8.05 -3.07 5.35
N ILE A 9 -7.55 -2.46 4.27
CA ILE A 9 -6.11 -2.27 4.05
C ILE A 9 -5.80 -0.78 4.15
N LEU A 10 -4.91 -0.45 5.07
CA LEU A 10 -4.40 0.90 5.27
C LEU A 10 -2.91 0.89 4.95
N SER A 11 -2.48 1.73 4.01
CA SER A 11 -1.06 2.01 3.78
C SER A 11 -0.77 3.45 4.12
N ILE A 12 0.12 3.66 5.09
CA ILE A 12 0.63 4.96 5.49
C ILE A 12 2.12 4.95 5.18
N ILE A 13 2.52 5.75 4.17
CA ILE A 13 3.93 6.11 3.98
C ILE A 13 4.06 7.55 4.46
N ILE A 14 4.63 7.75 5.65
CA ILE A 14 5.06 9.08 6.08
C ILE A 14 6.56 9.15 5.86
N CYS A 15 6.97 9.86 4.80
CA CYS A 15 8.36 10.28 4.66
C CYS A 15 8.63 11.39 5.69
N VAL A 16 9.27 11.05 6.80
CA VAL A 16 9.87 12.04 7.70
C VAL A 16 11.30 12.27 7.21
N ALA A 17 11.49 13.23 6.31
CA ALA A 17 12.84 13.68 5.98
C ALA A 17 13.36 14.54 7.14
N ARG A 18 14.41 14.12 7.86
CA ARG A 18 15.24 15.06 8.61
C ARG A 18 16.39 15.46 7.69
N GLY A 19 16.53 16.76 7.48
CA GLY A 19 17.59 17.28 6.61
C GLY A 19 18.96 17.00 7.21
N HIS A 20 19.80 16.27 6.48
CA HIS A 20 21.25 16.42 6.59
C HIS A 20 21.93 16.22 5.24
N VAL A 21 22.67 17.25 4.84
CA VAL A 21 23.53 17.35 3.65
C VAL A 21 24.76 16.45 3.81
N GLY A 22 25.12 15.73 2.74
CA GLY A 22 26.41 15.05 2.60
C GLY A 22 26.50 14.27 1.29
N ASN A 23 27.32 14.77 0.34
CA ASN A 23 27.73 14.08 -0.89
C ASN A 23 28.51 12.79 -0.57
N ASP A 24 28.36 11.74 -1.39
CA ASP A 24 29.49 11.25 -2.18
C ASP A 24 29.10 10.27 -3.29
N ILE A 25 29.83 10.40 -4.40
CA ILE A 25 29.71 9.67 -5.66
C ILE A 25 30.60 8.42 -5.61
N GLY A 26 30.08 7.27 -6.04
CA GLY A 26 30.87 6.08 -6.33
C GLY A 26 30.17 5.17 -7.31
N GLN A 27 30.59 5.20 -8.58
CA GLN A 27 30.21 4.21 -9.60
C GLN A 27 31.01 2.92 -9.39
N ASN A 28 30.40 1.76 -9.65
CA ASN A 28 31.00 0.72 -10.48
C ASN A 28 29.94 -0.32 -10.94
N GLN A 29 29.94 -0.58 -12.26
CA GLN A 29 29.32 -1.72 -12.94
C GLN A 29 30.09 -3.01 -12.54
N LYS A 30 29.65 -4.26 -12.70
CA LYS A 30 28.78 -4.97 -13.67
C LYS A 30 28.68 -6.42 -13.14
N GLU A 31 27.54 -7.10 -13.31
CA GLU A 31 27.44 -8.47 -13.84
C GLU A 31 26.00 -9.01 -13.75
N GLN A 32 25.75 -9.99 -14.61
CA GLN A 32 24.52 -10.25 -15.35
C GLN A 32 23.81 -11.46 -14.74
N ASP A 33 22.52 -11.33 -14.40
CA ASP A 33 21.68 -12.45 -13.99
C ASP A 33 20.30 -12.27 -14.61
N THR A 34 19.81 -13.29 -15.31
CA THR A 34 18.57 -13.27 -16.13
C THR A 34 17.29 -13.00 -15.30
N SER A 35 17.40 -12.93 -13.97
CA SER A 35 16.36 -12.53 -13.02
C SER A 35 16.32 -11.02 -12.72
N ALA A 36 17.43 -10.31 -12.93
CA ALA A 36 17.55 -8.87 -12.69
C ALA A 36 16.93 -8.02 -13.81
N ASP A 37 16.82 -8.58 -15.02
CA ASP A 37 16.29 -7.90 -16.21
C ASP A 37 14.76 -7.71 -16.10
N ASN A 38 14.03 -8.79 -15.84
CA ASN A 38 12.57 -8.76 -15.67
C ASN A 38 12.13 -7.93 -14.45
N SER A 39 12.84 -8.00 -13.33
CA SER A 39 12.50 -7.21 -12.14
C SER A 39 12.70 -5.69 -12.35
N THR A 40 13.67 -5.31 -13.17
CA THR A 40 13.91 -3.91 -13.56
C THR A 40 12.84 -3.40 -14.52
N GLU A 41 12.42 -4.22 -15.49
CA GLU A 41 11.33 -3.91 -16.41
C GLU A 41 9.99 -3.76 -15.67
N SER A 42 9.61 -4.73 -14.84
CA SER A 42 8.38 -4.69 -14.04
C SER A 42 8.33 -3.48 -13.11
N LEU A 43 9.46 -3.12 -12.47
CA LEU A 43 9.54 -1.91 -11.65
C LEU A 43 9.32 -0.64 -12.47
N SER A 44 9.87 -0.56 -13.69
CA SER A 44 9.66 0.58 -14.59
C SER A 44 8.19 0.70 -15.01
N LEU A 45 7.56 -0.42 -15.39
CA LEU A 45 6.15 -0.48 -15.78
C LEU A 45 5.22 -0.09 -14.62
N VAL A 46 5.46 -0.62 -13.41
CA VAL A 46 4.70 -0.26 -12.21
C VAL A 46 4.90 1.21 -11.84
N THR A 47 6.11 1.75 -12.00
CA THR A 47 6.39 3.18 -11.77
C THR A 47 5.62 4.06 -12.75
N ALA A 48 5.59 3.70 -14.04
CA ALA A 48 4.83 4.41 -15.06
C ALA A 48 3.32 4.35 -14.78
N ALA A 49 2.81 3.17 -14.42
CA ALA A 49 1.41 3.00 -14.02
C ALA A 49 1.05 3.83 -12.78
N ASN A 50 1.92 3.87 -11.76
CA ASN A 50 1.68 4.67 -10.56
C ASN A 50 1.62 6.17 -10.86
N ARG A 51 2.44 6.67 -11.80
CA ARG A 51 2.36 8.08 -12.27
C ARG A 51 1.02 8.37 -12.95
N GLU A 52 0.56 7.48 -13.83
CA GLU A 52 -0.75 7.63 -14.48
C GLU A 52 -1.89 7.58 -13.46
N PHE A 53 -1.84 6.62 -12.54
CA PHE A 53 -2.78 6.53 -11.41
C PHE A 53 -2.80 7.82 -10.59
N ALA A 54 -1.63 8.39 -10.26
CA ALA A 54 -1.52 9.64 -9.51
C ALA A 54 -2.26 10.80 -10.20
N PHE A 55 -2.05 10.97 -11.51
CA PHE A 55 -2.72 12.03 -12.28
C PHE A 55 -4.23 11.80 -12.36
N ARG A 56 -4.66 10.55 -12.59
CA ARG A 56 -6.08 10.18 -12.62
C ARG A 56 -6.76 10.45 -11.28
N LEU A 57 -6.14 10.02 -10.18
CA LEU A 57 -6.66 10.23 -8.83
C LEU A 57 -6.70 11.71 -8.48
N TYR A 58 -5.64 12.48 -8.75
CA TYR A 58 -5.62 13.92 -8.52
C TYR A 58 -6.75 14.63 -9.28
N ARG A 59 -6.92 14.33 -10.58
CA ARG A 59 -8.01 14.91 -11.40
C ARG A 59 -9.39 14.57 -10.84
N SER A 60 -9.57 13.32 -10.39
CA SER A 60 -10.82 12.88 -9.76
C SER A 60 -11.10 13.64 -8.45
N LEU A 61 -10.09 13.84 -7.61
CA LEU A 61 -10.20 14.61 -6.36
C LEU A 61 -10.47 16.09 -6.64
N ALA A 62 -9.75 16.70 -7.59
CA ALA A 62 -9.91 18.10 -7.94
C ALA A 62 -11.28 18.42 -8.58
N ALA A 63 -11.87 17.45 -9.28
CA ALA A 63 -13.22 17.57 -9.84
C ALA A 63 -14.33 17.35 -8.81
N ASN A 64 -14.01 16.82 -7.62
CA ASN A 64 -15.01 16.57 -6.58
C ASN A 64 -15.48 17.92 -5.99
N PRO A 65 -16.81 18.20 -5.96
CA PRO A 65 -17.37 19.40 -5.31
C PRO A 65 -16.87 19.60 -3.88
N ASP A 66 -16.66 18.53 -3.12
CA ASP A 66 -16.19 18.59 -1.73
C ASP A 66 -14.76 19.13 -1.59
N SER A 67 -13.99 19.13 -2.67
CA SER A 67 -12.60 19.60 -2.72
C SER A 67 -12.47 21.04 -3.23
N GLN A 68 -13.56 21.68 -3.65
CA GLN A 68 -13.52 23.06 -4.12
C GLN A 68 -13.04 24.01 -3.01
N GLY A 69 -12.00 24.79 -3.32
CA GLY A 69 -11.38 25.73 -2.37
C GLY A 69 -10.57 25.07 -1.25
N LYS A 70 -10.31 23.75 -1.30
CA LYS A 70 -9.52 23.02 -0.30
C LYS A 70 -8.19 22.54 -0.87
N ASN A 71 -7.23 22.31 0.03
CA ASN A 71 -5.95 21.69 -0.33
C ASN A 71 -6.17 20.20 -0.66
N ILE A 72 -5.46 19.71 -1.68
CA ILE A 72 -5.39 18.29 -2.03
C ILE A 72 -3.97 17.81 -1.73
N PHE A 73 -3.86 16.85 -0.81
CA PHE A 73 -2.59 16.25 -0.42
C PHE A 73 -2.78 14.74 -0.23
N PHE A 74 -2.00 13.94 -0.95
CA PHE A 74 -1.99 12.48 -0.82
C PHE A 74 -0.68 11.90 -1.37
N SER A 75 -0.38 10.66 -0.99
CA SER A 75 0.72 9.87 -1.53
C SER A 75 0.18 8.85 -2.55
N PRO A 76 0.44 9.02 -3.86
CA PRO A 76 -0.03 8.07 -4.87
C PRO A 76 0.54 6.66 -4.70
N VAL A 77 1.79 6.55 -4.25
CA VAL A 77 2.45 5.26 -4.00
C VAL A 77 1.75 4.53 -2.86
N SER A 78 1.44 5.20 -1.74
CA SER A 78 0.76 4.58 -0.60
C SER A 78 -0.60 3.99 -0.98
N VAL A 79 -1.43 4.77 -1.69
CA VAL A 79 -2.74 4.28 -2.13
C VAL A 79 -2.60 3.11 -3.10
N SER A 80 -1.61 3.17 -4.00
CA SER A 80 -1.35 2.09 -4.94
C SER A 80 -0.89 0.81 -4.25
N VAL A 81 -0.04 0.90 -3.22
CA VAL A 81 0.42 -0.22 -2.41
C VAL A 81 -0.76 -0.89 -1.71
N ALA A 82 -1.64 -0.12 -1.06
CA ALA A 82 -2.81 -0.66 -0.37
C ALA A 82 -3.74 -1.44 -1.32
N LEU A 83 -4.02 -0.88 -2.50
CA LEU A 83 -4.91 -1.50 -3.48
C LEU A 83 -4.25 -2.69 -4.20
N ALA A 84 -2.93 -2.66 -4.43
CA ALA A 84 -2.19 -3.77 -4.99
C ALA A 84 -2.10 -4.95 -4.01
N ALA A 85 -1.87 -4.67 -2.72
CA ALA A 85 -1.97 -5.63 -1.63
C ALA A 85 -3.37 -6.28 -1.58
N LEU A 86 -4.44 -5.49 -1.76
CA LEU A 86 -5.80 -6.03 -1.84
C LEU A 86 -5.97 -6.97 -3.05
N ALA A 87 -5.35 -6.64 -4.18
CA ALA A 87 -5.43 -7.43 -5.40
C ALA A 87 -4.85 -8.84 -5.24
N VAL A 88 -3.86 -9.06 -4.36
CA VAL A 88 -3.31 -10.39 -4.05
C VAL A 88 -4.41 -11.39 -3.64
N GLY A 89 -5.39 -10.94 -2.85
CA GLY A 89 -6.52 -11.74 -2.39
C GLY A 89 -7.72 -11.73 -3.34
N ALA A 90 -7.77 -10.82 -4.30
CA ALA A 90 -8.89 -10.66 -5.23
C ALA A 90 -8.82 -11.68 -6.38
N ARG A 91 -9.98 -12.03 -6.96
CA ARG A 91 -10.08 -12.92 -8.13
C ARG A 91 -11.10 -12.37 -9.14
N GLY A 92 -11.02 -12.85 -10.37
CA GLY A 92 -11.99 -12.54 -11.43
C GLY A 92 -12.12 -11.03 -11.69
N GLU A 93 -13.36 -10.53 -11.67
CA GLU A 93 -13.64 -9.13 -11.99
C GLU A 93 -13.06 -8.15 -10.96
N THR A 94 -13.10 -8.48 -9.67
CA THR A 94 -12.55 -7.62 -8.61
C THR A 94 -11.05 -7.38 -8.82
N HIS A 95 -10.30 -8.43 -9.16
CA HIS A 95 -8.87 -8.32 -9.48
C HIS A 95 -8.63 -7.41 -10.69
N ARG A 96 -9.39 -7.61 -11.77
CA ARG A 96 -9.29 -6.82 -13.00
C ARG A 96 -9.60 -5.35 -12.78
N GLN A 97 -10.61 -5.03 -11.96
CA GLN A 97 -10.96 -3.64 -11.62
C GLN A 97 -9.85 -2.96 -10.82
N LEU A 98 -9.24 -3.65 -9.86
CA LEU A 98 -8.10 -3.14 -9.10
C LEU A 98 -6.91 -2.84 -10.03
N PHE A 99 -6.55 -3.78 -10.92
CA PHE A 99 -5.46 -3.59 -11.89
C PHE A 99 -5.71 -2.39 -12.81
N ARG A 100 -6.89 -2.32 -13.42
CA ARG A 100 -7.27 -1.21 -14.29
C ARG A 100 -7.31 0.13 -13.54
N GLY A 101 -7.82 0.12 -12.31
CA GLY A 101 -7.85 1.28 -11.43
C GLY A 101 -6.47 1.85 -11.19
N LEU A 102 -5.50 0.98 -10.89
CA LEU A 102 -4.09 1.28 -10.67
C LEU A 102 -3.28 1.52 -11.95
N ALA A 103 -3.93 1.49 -13.11
CA ALA A 103 -3.30 1.58 -14.42
C ALA A 103 -2.28 0.47 -14.72
N PHE A 104 -2.35 -0.66 -14.00
CA PHE A 104 -1.58 -1.86 -14.32
C PHE A 104 -2.17 -2.52 -15.57
N ASN A 105 -1.34 -2.65 -16.60
CA ASN A 105 -1.75 -3.30 -17.82
C ASN A 105 -1.53 -4.82 -17.72
N SER A 106 -2.61 -5.58 -17.60
CA SER A 106 -2.56 -7.04 -17.46
C SER A 106 -1.96 -7.77 -18.67
N THR A 107 -1.75 -7.11 -19.81
CA THR A 107 -1.00 -7.67 -20.94
C THR A 107 0.51 -7.75 -20.65
N TRP A 108 1.03 -6.84 -19.82
CA TRP A 108 2.46 -6.69 -19.56
C TRP A 108 2.85 -6.97 -18.10
N LEU A 109 1.88 -6.93 -17.17
CA LEU A 109 2.11 -7.12 -15.74
C LEU A 109 1.20 -8.21 -15.18
N SER A 110 1.80 -9.27 -14.67
CA SER A 110 1.13 -10.22 -13.79
C SER A 110 1.07 -9.71 -12.34
N GLN A 111 0.29 -10.37 -11.48
CA GLN A 111 0.31 -10.07 -10.04
C GLN A 111 1.71 -10.24 -9.45
N THR A 112 2.41 -11.30 -9.81
CA THR A 112 3.77 -11.58 -9.32
C THR A 112 4.74 -10.46 -9.73
N ASP A 113 4.63 -9.93 -10.95
CA ASP A 113 5.46 -8.81 -11.41
C ASP A 113 5.22 -7.55 -10.57
N VAL A 114 3.96 -7.26 -10.25
CA VAL A 114 3.58 -6.13 -9.39
C VAL A 114 4.11 -6.32 -7.96
N ASP A 115 3.95 -7.51 -7.39
CA ASP A 115 4.42 -7.87 -6.05
C ASP A 115 5.95 -7.70 -5.94
N GLN A 116 6.69 -8.21 -6.92
CA GLN A 116 8.16 -8.08 -6.99
C GLN A 116 8.62 -6.65 -7.20
N ALA A 117 7.90 -5.86 -8.00
CA ALA A 117 8.19 -4.45 -8.23
C ALA A 117 8.05 -3.64 -6.92
N PHE A 118 6.97 -3.83 -6.16
CA PHE A 118 6.81 -3.15 -4.87
C PHE A 118 7.84 -3.61 -3.84
N GLN A 119 8.16 -4.90 -3.78
CA GLN A 119 9.25 -5.39 -2.93
C GLN A 119 10.56 -4.68 -3.26
N SER A 120 10.92 -4.64 -4.54
CA SER A 120 12.14 -3.99 -5.02
C SER A 120 12.16 -2.49 -4.71
N LEU A 121 11.01 -1.82 -4.82
CA LEU A 121 10.87 -0.40 -4.49
C LEU A 121 11.15 -0.14 -3.00
N PHE A 122 10.55 -0.93 -2.11
CA PHE A 122 10.77 -0.79 -0.66
C PHE A 122 12.20 -1.12 -0.26
N GLU A 123 12.78 -2.20 -0.81
CA GLU A 123 14.17 -2.55 -0.54
C GLU A 123 15.16 -1.46 -1.01
N LYS A 124 14.91 -0.84 -2.17
CA LYS A 124 15.71 0.30 -2.66
C LYS A 124 15.54 1.52 -1.77
N THR A 125 14.31 1.82 -1.34
CA THR A 125 14.03 2.98 -0.47
C THR A 125 14.73 2.82 0.88
N LYS A 126 14.64 1.64 1.49
CA LYS A 126 15.32 1.31 2.76
C LYS A 126 16.86 1.40 2.66
N LYS A 127 17.44 1.04 1.52
CA LYS A 127 18.89 1.16 1.28
C LYS A 127 19.33 2.61 1.07
N ALA A 128 18.48 3.43 0.45
CA ALA A 128 18.78 4.82 0.15
C ALA A 128 18.60 5.75 1.37
N SER A 129 17.70 5.41 2.29
CA SER A 129 17.50 6.15 3.53
C SER A 129 18.52 5.71 4.60
N ASN A 130 19.45 6.60 4.97
CA ASN A 130 20.18 6.49 6.24
C ASN A 130 19.26 6.78 7.46
N GLU A 131 17.98 7.06 7.21
CA GLU A 131 16.97 7.37 8.21
C GLU A 131 15.97 6.22 8.38
N VAL A 132 15.37 6.14 9.58
CA VAL A 132 14.26 5.22 9.88
C VAL A 132 13.01 5.77 9.19
N THR A 133 12.73 5.36 7.95
CA THR A 133 11.43 5.61 7.35
C THR A 133 10.38 4.79 8.09
N SER A 134 9.44 5.47 8.74
CA SER A 134 8.33 4.81 9.42
C SER A 134 7.23 4.50 8.40
N GLU A 135 7.41 3.37 7.71
CA GLU A 135 6.46 2.84 6.73
C GLU A 135 5.61 1.77 7.42
N GLY A 136 4.28 1.87 7.24
CA GLY A 136 3.35 0.90 7.78
C GLY A 136 2.21 0.66 6.81
N THR A 137 2.20 -0.50 6.18
CA THR A 137 0.96 -1.06 5.62
C THR A 137 0.41 -2.04 6.63
N ALA A 138 -0.89 -2.00 6.88
CA ALA A 138 -1.57 -2.98 7.70
C ALA A 138 -2.88 -3.43 7.05
N VAL A 139 -3.19 -4.71 7.25
CA VAL A 139 -4.49 -5.28 6.95
C VAL A 139 -5.18 -5.69 8.26
N PHE A 140 -6.39 -5.17 8.46
CA PHE A 140 -7.25 -5.51 9.59
C PHE A 140 -8.40 -6.37 9.08
N MET A 141 -8.51 -7.58 9.62
CA MET A 141 -9.48 -8.59 9.20
C MET A 141 -10.35 -9.00 10.37
N ASP A 142 -11.58 -9.42 10.08
CA ASP A 142 -12.47 -9.95 11.10
C ASP A 142 -11.91 -11.24 11.72
N ASN A 143 -12.14 -11.47 13.02
CA ASN A 143 -11.76 -12.71 13.72
C ASN A 143 -12.33 -13.98 13.07
N LEU A 144 -13.48 -13.89 12.40
CA LEU A 144 -14.13 -15.00 11.72
C LEU A 144 -13.57 -15.25 10.31
N PHE A 145 -12.77 -14.31 9.78
CA PHE A 145 -12.09 -14.48 8.50
C PHE A 145 -10.79 -15.26 8.69
N LYS A 146 -10.69 -16.39 7.99
CA LYS A 146 -9.47 -17.19 7.91
C LYS A 146 -8.76 -16.91 6.58
N PRO A 147 -7.76 -16.01 6.55
CA PRO A 147 -7.00 -15.73 5.33
C PRO A 147 -6.20 -16.98 4.92
N GLN A 148 -5.98 -17.12 3.62
CA GLN A 148 -5.04 -18.12 3.12
C GLN A 148 -3.61 -17.75 3.58
N PRO A 149 -2.80 -18.70 4.07
CA PRO A 149 -1.44 -18.42 4.50
C PRO A 149 -0.60 -17.73 3.42
N GLU A 150 -0.75 -18.14 2.17
CA GLU A 150 -0.02 -17.59 1.02
C GLU A 150 -0.33 -16.10 0.81
N PHE A 151 -1.58 -15.67 1.08
CA PHE A 151 -1.95 -14.27 0.99
C PHE A 151 -1.20 -13.42 2.02
N LEU A 152 -1.16 -13.87 3.28
CA LEU A 152 -0.43 -13.14 4.34
C LEU A 152 1.08 -13.14 4.09
N ASP A 153 1.61 -14.25 3.58
CA ASP A 153 3.01 -14.37 3.22
C ASP A 153 3.42 -13.37 2.13
N THR A 154 2.62 -13.25 1.06
CA THR A 154 2.87 -12.25 0.01
C THR A 154 2.74 -10.82 0.54
N LEU A 155 1.73 -10.53 1.35
CA LEU A 155 1.56 -9.21 1.97
C LEU A 155 2.76 -8.81 2.82
N LYS A 156 3.27 -9.73 3.64
CA LYS A 156 4.43 -9.48 4.49
C LYS A 156 5.72 -9.30 3.68
N LYS A 157 5.94 -10.13 2.65
CA LYS A 157 7.18 -10.14 1.85
C LYS A 157 7.24 -9.00 0.85
N SER A 158 6.17 -8.75 0.12
CA SER A 158 6.16 -7.83 -1.03
C SER A 158 5.65 -6.44 -0.68
N TYR A 159 4.74 -6.34 0.28
CA TYR A 159 4.09 -5.08 0.67
C TYR A 159 4.48 -4.59 2.06
N PHE A 160 5.34 -5.33 2.76
CA PHE A 160 5.80 -5.03 4.11
C PHE A 160 4.61 -4.78 5.06
N ALA A 161 3.52 -5.52 4.82
CA ALA A 161 2.26 -5.31 5.48
C ALA A 161 2.11 -6.18 6.74
N ASP A 162 1.72 -5.54 7.84
CA ASP A 162 1.36 -6.19 9.09
C ASP A 162 -0.09 -6.71 9.01
N GLY A 163 -0.37 -7.88 9.57
CA GLY A 163 -1.71 -8.48 9.59
C GLY A 163 -2.30 -8.53 11.00
N PHE A 164 -3.53 -8.05 11.16
CA PHE A 164 -4.25 -8.04 12.43
C PHE A 164 -5.64 -8.65 12.29
N ASN A 165 -6.04 -9.40 13.32
CA ASN A 165 -7.42 -9.82 13.50
C ASN A 165 -8.09 -8.92 14.54
N VAL A 166 -9.27 -8.40 14.20
CA VAL A 166 -10.08 -7.52 15.05
C VAL A 166 -11.51 -8.03 15.12
N ASP A 167 -12.23 -7.65 16.17
CA ASP A 167 -13.65 -7.94 16.32
C ASP A 167 -14.47 -6.74 15.86
N PHE A 168 -14.92 -6.73 14.61
CA PHE A 168 -15.66 -5.59 14.07
C PHE A 168 -17.03 -5.39 14.74
N THR A 169 -17.55 -6.39 15.47
CA THR A 169 -18.74 -6.19 16.33
C THR A 169 -18.46 -5.25 17.50
N LYS A 170 -17.19 -5.12 17.89
CA LYS A 170 -16.70 -4.19 18.92
C LYS A 170 -16.05 -2.97 18.28
N SER A 171 -16.88 -2.15 17.61
CA SER A 171 -16.45 -0.98 16.82
C SER A 171 -15.44 -0.08 17.55
N SER A 172 -15.66 0.27 18.82
CA SER A 172 -14.76 1.14 19.59
C SER A 172 -13.41 0.48 19.89
N GLU A 173 -13.39 -0.80 20.29
CA GLU A 173 -12.14 -1.53 20.53
C GLU A 173 -11.34 -1.68 19.23
N SER A 174 -12.00 -2.03 18.14
CA SER A 174 -11.39 -2.17 16.81
C SER A 174 -10.85 -0.84 16.27
N ALA A 175 -11.58 0.27 16.45
CA ALA A 175 -11.09 1.60 16.11
C ALA A 175 -9.85 1.99 16.93
N ASN A 176 -9.83 1.67 18.23
CA ASN A 176 -8.67 1.90 19.09
C ASN A 176 -7.45 1.07 18.66
N THR A 177 -7.64 -0.18 18.24
CA THR A 177 -6.55 -1.01 17.69
C THR A 177 -5.96 -0.39 16.43
N ILE A 178 -6.80 0.08 15.51
CA ILE A 178 -6.35 0.75 14.27
C ILE A 178 -5.59 2.04 14.61
N ASN A 179 -6.17 2.91 15.44
CA ASN A 179 -5.56 4.19 15.81
C ASN A 179 -4.22 3.98 16.53
N LYS A 180 -4.12 3.00 17.44
CA LYS A 180 -2.86 2.68 18.12
C LYS A 180 -1.77 2.24 17.14
N TYR A 181 -2.09 1.38 16.18
CA TYR A 181 -1.12 0.99 15.14
C TYR A 181 -0.61 2.20 14.36
N VAL A 182 -1.52 3.10 13.98
CA VAL A 182 -1.19 4.32 13.25
C VAL A 182 -0.34 5.26 14.12
N GLU A 183 -0.70 5.46 15.38
CA GLU A 183 0.06 6.30 16.32
C GLU A 183 1.50 5.81 16.46
N GLU A 184 1.69 4.50 16.67
CA GLU A 184 3.01 3.87 16.78
C GLU A 184 3.83 4.05 15.49
N LYS A 185 3.23 3.76 14.33
CA LYS A 185 3.89 3.89 13.02
C LYS A 185 4.10 5.34 12.60
N THR A 186 3.49 6.31 13.27
CA THR A 186 3.69 7.73 12.96
C THR A 186 4.46 8.47 14.06
N SER A 187 4.96 7.75 15.07
CA SER A 187 5.61 8.33 16.25
C SER A 187 4.75 9.41 16.91
N GLY A 188 3.45 9.15 17.03
CA GLY A 188 2.47 10.04 17.66
C GLY A 188 2.00 11.22 16.78
N LYS A 189 2.41 11.31 15.51
CA LYS A 189 1.97 12.42 14.63
C LYS A 189 0.52 12.28 14.15
N ILE A 190 0.01 11.05 14.10
CA ILE A 190 -1.38 10.74 13.79
C ILE A 190 -1.89 9.82 14.89
N ASP A 191 -2.63 10.38 15.84
CA ASP A 191 -3.16 9.68 17.02
C ASP A 191 -4.62 9.21 16.83
N LYS A 192 -5.39 9.88 15.97
CA LYS A 192 -6.79 9.53 15.68
C LYS A 192 -7.07 9.58 14.17
N LEU A 193 -6.93 8.43 13.51
CA LEU A 193 -7.23 8.28 12.09
C LEU A 193 -8.71 7.93 11.84
N VAL A 194 -9.26 7.03 12.65
CA VAL A 194 -10.63 6.53 12.52
C VAL A 194 -11.44 6.91 13.74
N GLU A 195 -12.60 7.54 13.54
CA GLU A 195 -13.47 7.96 14.66
C GLU A 195 -14.44 6.86 15.11
N SER A 196 -15.02 6.14 14.16
CA SER A 196 -15.93 5.03 14.40
C SER A 196 -15.91 4.09 13.21
N LEU A 197 -16.04 2.78 13.48
CA LEU A 197 -16.26 1.78 12.44
C LEU A 197 -17.77 1.53 12.31
N ASP A 198 -18.28 1.48 11.08
CA ASP A 198 -19.69 1.19 10.84
C ASP A 198 -20.02 -0.24 11.33
N PRO A 199 -20.96 -0.42 12.26
CA PRO A 199 -21.34 -1.74 12.77
C PRO A 199 -22.09 -2.61 11.74
N GLN A 200 -22.50 -2.09 10.57
CA GLN A 200 -23.40 -2.79 9.64
C GLN A 200 -22.75 -3.74 8.62
N GLN A 201 -21.50 -4.14 8.80
CA GLN A 201 -20.94 -5.24 8.00
C GLN A 201 -20.44 -6.37 8.90
N SER A 202 -21.39 -7.13 9.45
CA SER A 202 -21.17 -8.41 10.14
C SER A 202 -21.95 -9.53 9.45
#